data_AF-A0A1Y3E9C5-F1
#
_entry.id   AF-A0A1Y3E9C5-F1
#
_cell.length_a   1.000
_cell.length_b   1.000
_cell.length_c   1.000
_cell.angle_alpha   90.00
_cell.angle_beta   90.00
_cell.angle_gamma   90.00
#
_symmetry.space_group_name_H-M   'P 1'
#
loop_
_entity.id
_entity.type
_entity.pdbx_description
1 polymer ?
#
loop_
_entity_poly.entity_id
_entity_poly.type
_entity_poly.pdbx_seq_one_letter_code
_entity_poly.pdbx_strand_id
1 'polypeptide(L)'
;TIGSQFEEINPEEENVDRFLNISIIPVHEKCTILRLPFLENFQAERYSLTFPNSFKMCLAYCRAFLNNAYCNAVLYSSKEGSCLLMRLHNTFNNSAKIMKSTAQLYFLINCEY
;
A
#
# COMPACT_ATOMS: atom_id res chain seq x y z
N THR A 1 -37.28 -14.49 13.84
CA THR A 1 -36.13 -13.59 14.08
C THR A 1 -34.90 -14.27 13.56
N ILE A 2 -34.45 -13.94 12.34
CA ILE A 2 -33.22 -14.52 11.78
C ILE A 2 -32.09 -13.63 12.30
N GLY A 3 -31.46 -14.06 13.39
CA GLY A 3 -30.20 -13.47 13.84
C GLY A 3 -29.13 -13.89 12.84
N SER A 4 -28.72 -12.98 11.96
CA SER A 4 -27.51 -13.16 11.17
C SER A 4 -26.34 -13.24 12.15
N GLN A 5 -25.79 -14.44 12.33
CA GLN A 5 -24.45 -14.60 12.88
C GLN A 5 -23.50 -13.96 11.87
N PHE A 6 -23.14 -12.70 12.11
CA PHE A 6 -21.89 -12.17 11.58
C PHE A 6 -20.80 -12.90 12.35
N GLU A 7 -20.12 -13.85 11.70
CA GLU A 7 -18.88 -14.40 12.25
C GLU A 7 -17.94 -13.23 12.52
N GLU A 8 -17.55 -13.05 13.78
CA GLU A 8 -16.43 -12.18 14.13
C GLU A 8 -15.19 -12.77 13.47
N ILE A 9 -14.84 -12.25 12.30
CA ILE A 9 -13.60 -12.61 11.61
C ILE A 9 -12.47 -12.10 12.50
N ASN A 10 -11.89 -12.98 13.32
CA ASN A 10 -10.69 -12.64 14.06
C ASN A 10 -9.60 -12.30 13.03
N PRO A 11 -9.07 -11.07 13.04
CA PRO A 11 -8.04 -10.67 12.08
C PRO A 11 -6.80 -11.54 12.30
N GLU A 12 -6.45 -12.33 11.29
CA GLU A 12 -5.26 -13.19 11.34
C GLU A 12 -4.00 -12.36 11.10
N GLU A 13 -3.01 -12.49 11.99
CA GLU A 13 -1.71 -11.85 11.83
C GLU A 13 -0.93 -12.51 10.68
N GLU A 14 -0.25 -11.70 9.87
CA GLU A 14 0.58 -12.14 8.76
C GLU A 14 2.05 -11.92 9.10
N ASN A 15 2.83 -13.01 9.17
CA ASN A 15 4.29 -12.93 9.33
C ASN A 15 4.93 -12.74 7.96
N VAL A 16 5.33 -11.50 7.64
CA VAL A 16 5.91 -11.14 6.33
C VAL A 16 7.13 -10.27 6.44
N ASP A 17 8.00 -10.41 5.45
CA ASP A 17 9.06 -9.45 5.18
C ASP A 17 8.44 -8.08 4.91
N ARG A 18 8.79 -7.10 5.74
CA ARG A 18 8.28 -5.74 5.60
C ARG A 18 9.00 -4.99 4.49
N PHE A 19 10.28 -5.28 4.25
CA PHE A 19 11.06 -4.63 3.22
C PHE A 19 11.06 -5.48 1.95
N LEU A 20 10.74 -4.88 0.82
CA LEU A 20 10.75 -5.56 -0.47
C LEU A 20 11.61 -4.76 -1.45
N ASN A 21 12.42 -5.47 -2.23
CA ASN A 21 13.12 -4.90 -3.38
C ASN A 21 12.36 -5.28 -4.65
N ILE A 22 11.92 -4.27 -5.41
CA ILE A 22 11.05 -4.48 -6.57
C ILE A 22 11.54 -3.69 -7.79
N SER A 23 11.54 -4.34 -8.95
CA SER A 23 11.75 -3.67 -10.24
C SER A 23 10.42 -3.18 -10.80
N ILE A 24 10.32 -1.88 -11.03
CA ILE A 24 9.17 -1.22 -11.65
C ILE A 24 9.50 -0.95 -13.12
N ILE A 25 9.24 -1.96 -13.94
CA ILE A 25 9.60 -1.97 -15.37
C ILE A 25 9.11 -0.71 -16.13
N PRO A 26 7.85 -0.25 -15.97
CA PRO A 26 7.36 0.90 -16.74
C PRO A 26 8.12 2.21 -16.53
N VAL A 27 8.81 2.38 -15.40
CA VAL A 27 9.61 3.58 -15.10
C VAL A 27 11.11 3.28 -15.05
N HIS A 28 11.52 2.05 -15.36
CA HIS A 28 12.92 1.60 -15.34
C HIS A 28 13.65 1.83 -14.01
N GLU A 29 12.96 1.65 -12.88
CA GLU A 29 13.55 1.83 -11.55
C GLU A 29 13.56 0.52 -10.75
N LYS A 30 14.52 0.41 -9.84
CA LYS A 30 14.50 -0.53 -8.71
C LYS A 30 14.18 0.25 -7.44
N CYS A 31 13.21 -0.24 -6.68
CA CYS A 31 12.78 0.41 -5.46
C CYS A 31 12.89 -0.52 -4.26
N THR A 32 13.30 0.05 -3.13
CA THR A 32 13.06 -0.53 -1.81
C THR A 32 11.75 0.06 -1.28
N ILE A 33 10.81 -0.81 -0.93
CA ILE A 33 9.51 -0.44 -0.39
C ILE A 33 9.30 -1.08 0.98
N LEU A 34 8.47 -0.44 1.80
CA LEU A 34 8.10 -0.90 3.14
C LEU A 34 6.61 -1.21 3.18
N ARG A 35 6.25 -2.45 3.49
CA ARG A 35 4.89 -2.83 3.84
C ARG A 35 4.59 -2.33 5.25
N LEU A 36 3.54 -1.52 5.35
CA LEU A 36 3.08 -0.94 6.61
C LEU A 36 1.78 -1.62 7.05
N PRO A 37 1.53 -1.69 8.37
CA PRO A 37 0.21 -2.07 8.88
C PRO A 37 -0.83 -1.06 8.39
N PHE A 38 -2.07 -1.52 8.17
CA PHE A 38 -3.19 -0.63 7.90
C PHE A 38 -3.97 -0.38 9.21
N LEU A 39 -3.53 0.61 10.00
CA LEU A 39 -4.22 1.17 11.15
C LEU A 39 -5.25 2.23 10.72
N GLU A 40 -6.30 2.38 11.53
CA GLU A 40 -7.20 3.53 11.42
C GLU A 40 -6.46 4.83 11.74
N ASN A 41 -6.78 5.92 11.03
CA ASN A 41 -6.29 7.29 11.28
C ASN A 41 -4.82 7.62 10.94
N PHE A 42 -4.18 6.96 9.98
CA PHE A 42 -2.92 7.51 9.46
C PHE A 42 -3.11 8.88 8.83
N GLN A 43 -2.16 9.78 9.12
CA GLN A 43 -2.10 11.10 8.50
C GLN A 43 -1.60 10.97 7.05
N ALA A 44 -2.55 10.73 6.16
CA ALA A 44 -2.31 10.52 4.73
C ALA A 44 -3.05 11.57 3.88
N GLU A 45 -2.35 12.22 2.97
CA GLU A 45 -2.96 12.91 1.84
C GLU A 45 -3.35 11.87 0.78
N ARG A 46 -4.59 11.91 0.31
CA ARG A 46 -5.12 10.98 -0.70
C ARG A 46 -5.25 11.72 -2.01
N TYR A 47 -4.58 11.25 -3.06
CA TYR A 47 -4.55 11.97 -4.33
C TYR A 47 -5.47 11.35 -5.37
N SER A 48 -5.42 10.03 -5.57
CA SER A 48 -6.14 9.40 -6.67
C SER A 48 -6.40 7.92 -6.44
N LEU A 49 -7.63 7.48 -6.74
CA LEU A 49 -7.98 6.07 -6.87
C LEU A 49 -7.81 5.65 -8.32
N THR A 50 -7.03 4.61 -8.57
CA THR A 50 -6.69 4.12 -9.92
C THR A 50 -6.88 2.61 -10.03
N PHE A 51 -7.09 2.12 -11.26
CA PHE A 51 -7.42 0.71 -11.53
C PHE A 51 -6.46 0.05 -12.53
N PRO A 52 -5.16 -0.01 -12.24
CA PRO A 52 -4.19 -0.55 -13.18
C PRO A 52 -4.09 -2.09 -13.14
N ASN A 53 -4.93 -2.76 -12.34
CA ASN A 53 -5.06 -4.22 -12.20
C ASN A 53 -3.83 -4.97 -11.68
N SER A 54 -2.74 -4.26 -11.33
CA SER A 54 -1.55 -4.90 -10.75
C SER A 54 -0.81 -3.99 -9.77
N PHE A 55 -0.22 -4.61 -8.75
CA PHE A 55 0.58 -3.93 -7.73
C PHE A 55 1.76 -3.15 -8.33
N LYS A 56 2.51 -3.75 -9.27
CA LYS A 56 3.66 -3.08 -9.90
C LYS A 56 3.25 -1.84 -10.68
N MET A 57 2.11 -1.88 -11.34
CA MET A 57 1.62 -0.73 -12.09
C MET A 57 1.07 0.37 -11.16
N CYS A 58 0.53 0.02 -9.99
CA CYS A 58 0.24 1.01 -8.94
C CYS A 58 1.49 1.76 -8.47
N LEU A 59 2.61 1.05 -8.28
CA LEU A 59 3.88 1.70 -7.96
C LEU A 59 4.37 2.58 -9.13
N ALA A 60 4.25 2.10 -10.37
CA ALA A 60 4.58 2.90 -11.56
C ALA A 60 3.74 4.19 -11.64
N TYR A 61 2.44 4.12 -11.34
CA TYR A 61 1.56 5.28 -11.31
C TYR A 61 1.97 6.26 -10.20
N CYS A 62 2.27 5.75 -8.99
CA CYS A 62 2.81 6.58 -7.90
C CYS A 62 4.11 7.27 -8.30
N ARG A 63 5.03 6.56 -8.97
CA ARG A 63 6.29 7.11 -9.48
C ARG A 63 6.09 8.13 -10.60
N ALA A 64 5.20 7.87 -11.55
CA ALA A 64 4.90 8.80 -12.64
C ALA A 64 4.20 10.07 -12.16
N PHE A 65 3.46 10.01 -11.05
CA PHE A 65 2.82 11.17 -10.41
C PHE A 65 3.85 12.16 -9.81
N LEU A 66 5.14 11.81 -9.75
CA LEU A 66 6.18 12.56 -9.04
C LEU A 66 6.71 13.83 -9.70
N ASN A 67 6.15 14.30 -10.83
CA ASN A 67 6.61 15.57 -11.40
C ASN A 67 6.56 16.74 -10.39
N ASN A 68 5.75 16.66 -9.33
CA ASN A 68 5.74 17.60 -8.18
C ASN A 68 5.76 16.93 -6.77
N ALA A 69 6.49 15.83 -6.55
CA ALA A 69 6.81 15.32 -5.19
C ALA A 69 5.66 14.87 -4.26
N TYR A 70 4.53 14.39 -4.79
CA TYR A 70 3.36 14.07 -3.97
C TYR A 70 3.28 12.61 -3.48
N CYS A 71 3.41 11.61 -4.37
CA CYS A 71 3.13 10.22 -3.98
C CYS A 71 4.34 9.52 -3.35
N ASN A 72 4.21 9.05 -2.11
CA ASN A 72 5.20 8.21 -1.45
C ASN A 72 4.60 6.91 -0.88
N ALA A 73 3.30 6.67 -1.10
CA ALA A 73 2.63 5.48 -0.63
C ALA A 73 1.47 5.04 -1.53
N VAL A 74 1.21 3.74 -1.51
CA VAL A 74 0.15 3.07 -2.25
C VAL A 74 -0.61 2.16 -1.31
N LEU A 75 -1.94 2.32 -1.23
CA LEU A 75 -2.83 1.30 -0.68
C LEU A 75 -3.37 0.48 -1.86
N TYR A 76 -2.89 -0.75 -2.01
CA TYR A 76 -3.25 -1.64 -3.12
C TYR A 76 -4.28 -2.67 -2.68
N SER A 77 -5.38 -2.81 -3.43
CA SER A 77 -6.37 -3.86 -3.26
C SER A 77 -6.18 -4.94 -4.33
N SER A 78 -5.73 -6.12 -3.94
CA SER A 78 -5.61 -7.27 -4.85
C SER A 78 -6.97 -7.79 -5.30
N LYS A 79 -7.99 -7.67 -4.43
CA LYS A 79 -9.37 -8.07 -4.73
C LYS A 79 -10.01 -7.20 -5.81
N GLU A 80 -9.73 -5.90 -5.78
CA GLU A 80 -10.32 -4.93 -6.72
C GLU A 80 -9.40 -4.59 -7.89
N GLY A 81 -8.14 -5.00 -7.86
CA GLY A 81 -7.15 -4.58 -8.85
C GLY A 81 -6.89 -3.06 -8.84
N SER A 82 -7.21 -2.40 -7.72
CA SER A 82 -7.21 -0.95 -7.58
C SER A 82 -6.12 -0.50 -6.61
N CYS A 83 -5.78 0.79 -6.67
CA CYS A 83 -4.93 1.41 -5.67
C CYS A 83 -5.23 2.88 -5.46
N LEU A 84 -5.13 3.27 -4.19
CA LEU A 84 -5.14 4.66 -3.77
C LEU A 84 -3.70 5.18 -3.65
N LEU A 85 -3.39 6.20 -4.46
CA LEU A 85 -2.12 6.92 -4.44
C LEU A 85 -2.17 7.96 -3.33
N MET A 86 -1.14 7.97 -2.47
CA MET A 86 -1.14 8.78 -1.25
C MET A 86 0.23 9.37 -0.93
N ARG A 87 0.21 10.36 -0.04
CA ARG A 87 1.37 10.81 0.73
C ARG A 87 1.16 10.48 2.20
N LEU A 88 2.03 9.66 2.76
CA LEU A 88 2.17 9.51 4.20
C LEU A 88 3.10 10.58 4.73
N HIS A 89 2.69 11.21 5.82
CA HIS A 89 3.59 12.00 6.66
C HIS A 89 4.43 11.03 7.50
N ASN A 90 5.66 11.41 7.87
CA ASN A 90 6.68 10.54 8.51
C ASN A 90 6.32 9.98 9.91
N THR A 91 5.06 10.03 10.32
CA THR A 91 4.54 9.57 11.59
C THR A 91 3.70 8.30 11.39
N PHE A 92 4.38 7.17 11.18
CA PHE A 92 3.72 5.86 11.15
C PHE A 92 4.43 4.88 12.08
N ASN A 93 3.64 4.20 12.91
CA ASN A 93 4.14 3.14 13.76
C ASN A 93 4.39 1.86 12.94
N ASN A 94 5.65 1.59 12.64
CA ASN A 94 6.06 0.37 11.91
C ASN A 94 6.14 -0.89 12.79
N SER A 95 5.97 -0.78 14.11
CA SER A 95 6.01 -1.91 15.04
C SER A 95 4.67 -2.66 15.14
N ALA A 96 3.57 -2.02 14.73
CA ALA A 96 2.27 -2.67 14.74
C ALA A 96 2.25 -3.86 13.77
N LYS A 97 1.52 -4.90 14.16
CA LYS A 97 1.45 -6.16 13.43
C LYS A 97 0.69 -5.98 12.11
N ILE A 98 1.13 -6.66 11.07
CA ILE A 98 0.47 -6.67 9.77
C ILE A 98 -0.59 -7.76 9.81
N MET A 99 -1.84 -7.41 9.55
CA MET A 99 -2.93 -8.38 9.44
C MET A 99 -3.09 -8.84 7.99
N LYS A 100 -3.55 -10.08 7.80
CA LYS A 100 -3.96 -10.57 6.49
C LYS A 100 -5.09 -9.71 5.95
N SER A 101 -4.90 -9.21 4.73
CA SER A 101 -5.87 -8.36 4.06
C SER A 101 -5.64 -8.41 2.56
N THR A 102 -6.74 -8.31 1.80
CA THR A 102 -6.68 -8.09 0.35
C THR A 102 -6.25 -6.66 0.01
N ALA A 103 -6.29 -5.75 0.96
CA ALA A 103 -5.81 -4.37 0.84
C ALA A 103 -4.56 -4.16 1.69
N GLN A 104 -3.46 -3.74 1.06
CA GLN A 104 -2.13 -3.68 1.69
C GLN A 104 -1.48 -2.32 1.41
N LEU A 105 -0.89 -1.74 2.46
CA LEU A 105 -0.25 -0.43 2.41
C LEU A 105 1.25 -0.56 2.22
N TYR A 106 1.78 0.17 1.25
CA TYR A 106 3.21 0.21 0.95
C TYR A 106 3.72 1.65 0.88
N PHE A 107 4.87 1.90 1.49
CA PHE A 107 5.62 3.15 1.43
C PHE A 107 6.85 2.98 0.55
N LEU A 108 7.15 3.96 -0.29
CA LEU A 108 8.32 3.98 -1.16
C LEU A 108 9.49 4.61 -0.39
N ILE A 109 10.51 3.81 -0.04
CA ILE A 109 11.67 4.30 0.71
C ILE A 109 12.67 4.99 -0.22
N ASN A 110 13.12 4.25 -1.24
CA ASN A 110 14.09 4.74 -2.21
C ASN A 110 13.81 4.05 -3.55
N CYS A 111 14.04 4.78 -4.64
CA CYS A 111 13.96 4.28 -6.00
C CYS A 111 15.11 4.84 -6.81
N GLU A 112 15.81 3.98 -7.55
CA GLU A 112 16.99 4.29 -8.34
C GLU A 112 16.92 3.63 -9.72
N TYR A 113 17.63 4.19 -10.71
CA TYR A 113 17.70 3.71 -12.08
C TYR A 113 18.74 2.59 -12.26
#